data_AF-A0A4P6GSA2-F1
#
_entry.id   AF-A0A4P6GSA2-F1
#
_cell.length_a   1.000
_cell.length_b   1.000
_cell.length_c   1.000
_cell.angle_alpha   90.00
_cell.angle_beta   90.00
_cell.angle_gamma   90.00
#
_symmetry.space_group_name_H-M   'P 1'
#
loop_
_entity.id
_entity.type
_entity.pdbx_description
1 polymer ?
#
loop_
_entity_poly.entity_id
_entity_poly.type
_entity_poly.pdbx_seq_one_letter_code
_entity_poly.pdbx_strand_id
1 'polypeptide(L)' 'MANRFWSGEFGATKVDVAETGTTTAGADVEVRITYDATNNGKQAALMTLDAIRQRIIEDTWPPA' A
#
# COMPACT_ATOMS: atom_id res chain seq x y z
N MET A 1 -15.13 10.31 4.34
CA MET A 1 -13.93 9.50 4.60
C MET A 1 -14.11 8.16 3.91
N ALA A 2 -13.22 7.79 3.00
CA ALA A 2 -13.36 6.60 2.15
C ALA A 2 -12.09 5.75 2.24
N ASN A 3 -12.26 4.44 2.43
CA ASN A 3 -11.16 3.49 2.39
C ASN A 3 -10.94 3.03 0.95
N ARG A 4 -9.69 2.98 0.53
CA ARG A 4 -9.24 2.38 -0.73
C ARG A 4 -8.19 1.33 -0.43
N PHE A 5 -8.24 0.24 -1.17
CA PHE A 5 -7.37 -0.91 -0.97
C PHE A 5 -6.63 -1.23 -2.28
N TRP A 6 -5.36 -1.61 -2.15
CA TRP A 6 -4.52 -2.14 -3.22
C TRP A 6 -3.91 -3.43 -2.71
N SER A 7 -4.20 -4.54 -3.38
CA SER A 7 -3.89 -5.88 -2.88
C SER A 7 -3.22 -6.72 -3.97
N GLY A 8 -2.36 -7.65 -3.58
CA GLY A 8 -1.70 -8.58 -4.50
C GLY A 8 -0.98 -9.70 -3.76
N GLU A 9 -0.62 -10.75 -4.51
CA GLU A 9 0.25 -11.83 -4.05
C GLU A 9 1.72 -11.36 -3.99
N PHE A 10 2.59 -12.10 -3.32
CA PHE A 10 4.03 -11.81 -3.36
C PHE A 10 4.58 -11.89 -4.80
N GLY A 11 5.22 -10.80 -5.24
CA GLY A 11 5.74 -10.70 -6.60
C GLY A 11 4.71 -10.25 -7.65
N ALA A 12 3.49 -9.89 -7.24
CA ALA A 12 2.48 -9.33 -8.12
C ALA A 12 2.99 -8.10 -8.90
N THR A 13 2.56 -7.98 -10.14
CA THR A 13 2.93 -6.84 -11.00
C THR A 13 1.86 -5.75 -10.94
N LYS A 14 2.15 -4.58 -11.51
CA LYS A 14 1.18 -3.47 -11.55
C LYS A 14 -0.16 -3.85 -12.17
N VAL A 15 -0.19 -4.78 -13.13
CA VAL A 15 -1.46 -5.16 -13.80
C VAL A 15 -2.37 -5.98 -12.90
N ASP A 16 -1.81 -6.63 -11.87
CA ASP A 16 -2.52 -7.48 -10.93
C ASP A 16 -3.08 -6.68 -9.74
N VAL A 17 -2.62 -5.42 -9.55
CA VAL A 17 -2.99 -4.55 -8.44
C VAL A 17 -3.97 -3.48 -8.87
N ALA A 18 -5.22 -3.60 -8.41
CA ALA A 18 -6.28 -2.62 -8.65
C ALA A 18 -6.69 -1.89 -7.37
N GLU A 19 -7.20 -0.66 -7.51
CA GLU A 19 -7.83 0.07 -6.42
C GLU A 19 -9.26 -0.48 -6.19
N THR A 20 -9.55 -0.96 -5.00
CA THR A 20 -10.88 -1.47 -4.62
C THR A 20 -11.48 -0.71 -3.43
N GLY A 21 -12.78 -0.88 -3.22
CA GLY A 21 -13.49 -0.29 -2.07
C GLY A 21 -13.48 -1.16 -0.81
N THR A 22 -12.99 -2.39 -0.90
CA THR A 22 -13.01 -3.40 0.16
C THR A 22 -11.74 -4.25 0.09
N THR A 23 -11.35 -4.83 1.23
CA THR A 23 -10.22 -5.78 1.31
C THR A 23 -10.42 -6.99 0.38
N THR A 24 -9.31 -7.57 -0.07
CA THR A 24 -9.27 -8.79 -0.89
C THR A 24 -8.85 -9.97 -0.04
N ALA A 25 -9.78 -10.92 0.19
CA ALA A 25 -9.48 -12.14 0.93
C ALA A 25 -8.42 -12.98 0.21
N GLY A 26 -7.38 -13.39 0.94
CA GLY A 26 -6.31 -14.23 0.40
C GLY A 26 -5.16 -13.48 -0.26
N ALA A 27 -5.18 -12.14 -0.28
CA ALA A 27 -4.01 -11.37 -0.71
C ALA A 27 -2.87 -11.48 0.32
N ASP A 28 -1.64 -11.71 -0.14
CA ASP A 28 -0.45 -11.76 0.72
C ASP A 28 -0.08 -10.37 1.25
N VAL A 29 -0.24 -9.35 0.40
CA VAL A 29 0.07 -7.94 0.71
C VAL A 29 -1.12 -7.07 0.37
N GLU A 30 -1.54 -6.24 1.31
CA GLU A 30 -2.61 -5.27 1.10
C GLU A 30 -2.27 -3.92 1.75
N VAL A 31 -2.48 -2.84 0.98
CA VAL A 31 -2.36 -1.47 1.44
C VAL A 31 -3.75 -0.86 1.53
N ARG A 32 -4.15 -0.42 2.73
CA ARG A 32 -5.34 0.40 2.95
C ARG A 32 -4.97 1.87 3.12
N ILE A 33 -5.54 2.73 2.30
CA ILE A 33 -5.47 4.19 2.49
C ILE A 33 -6.86 4.70 2.83
N THR A 34 -6.94 5.50 3.89
CA THR A 34 -8.18 6.18 4.27
C THR A 34 -8.10 7.63 3.85
N TYR A 35 -8.88 8.03 2.86
CA TYR A 35 -8.96 9.41 2.38
C TYR A 35 -10.06 10.16 3.14
N ASP A 36 -9.72 11.28 3.77
CA ASP A 36 -10.68 12.23 4.32
C ASP A 36 -10.76 13.51 3.46
N ALA A 37 -11.51 14.51 3.94
CA ALA A 37 -11.76 15.76 3.21
C ALA A 37 -10.59 16.76 3.26
N THR A 38 -9.51 16.50 4.00
CA THR A 38 -8.44 17.47 4.25
C THR A 38 -7.11 16.93 3.78
N ASN A 39 -6.56 17.56 2.72
CA ASN A 39 -5.18 17.36 2.25
C ASN A 39 -4.71 15.92 1.98
N ASN A 40 -5.64 15.00 1.72
CA ASN A 40 -5.33 13.61 1.44
C ASN A 40 -5.40 13.29 -0.07
N GLY A 41 -4.38 13.74 -0.81
CA GLY A 41 -4.21 13.41 -2.23
C GLY A 41 -3.38 12.14 -2.44
N LYS A 42 -3.52 11.50 -3.61
CA LYS A 42 -2.70 10.33 -4.00
C LYS A 42 -1.19 10.61 -3.92
N GLN A 43 -0.76 11.85 -4.17
CA GLN A 43 0.64 12.24 -4.06
C GLN A 43 1.18 12.17 -2.63
N ALA A 44 0.44 12.66 -1.63
CA ALA A 44 0.84 12.56 -0.23
C ALA A 44 0.87 11.10 0.25
N ALA A 45 -0.07 10.28 -0.25
CA ALA A 45 -0.06 8.85 0.00
C ALA A 45 1.20 8.18 -0.58
N LEU A 46 1.61 8.52 -1.81
CA LEU A 46 2.84 7.99 -2.41
C LEU A 46 4.09 8.37 -1.61
N MET A 47 4.20 9.62 -1.15
CA MET A 47 5.31 10.05 -0.29
C MET A 47 5.40 9.21 1.00
N THR A 48 4.25 8.88 1.59
CA THR A 48 4.19 8.04 2.80
C THR A 48 4.56 6.59 2.51
N LEU A 49 4.10 6.04 1.37
CA LEU A 49 4.45 4.68 0.95
C LEU A 49 5.94 4.53 0.66
N ASP A 50 6.60 5.56 0.11
CA ASP A 50 8.06 5.56 -0.09
C ASP A 50 8.81 5.50 1.25
N ALA A 51 8.35 6.24 2.27
CA ALA A 51 8.94 6.16 3.62
C ALA A 51 8.74 4.78 4.26
N ILE A 52 7.55 4.17 4.12
CA ILE A 52 7.29 2.80 4.59
C ILE A 52 8.22 1.80 3.88
N ARG A 53 8.37 1.93 2.56
CA ARG A 53 9.28 1.09 1.78
C ARG A 53 10.72 1.20 2.28
N GLN A 54 11.20 2.41 2.54
CA GLN A 54 12.55 2.62 3.09
C GLN A 54 12.72 1.92 4.44
N ARG A 55 11.74 2.03 5.35
CA ARG A 55 11.78 1.37 6.65
C ARG A 55 11.83 -0.16 6.53
N ILE A 56 11.04 -0.74 5.64
CA ILE A 56 11.08 -2.19 5.37
C ILE A 56 12.47 -2.61 4.86
N ILE A 57 13.09 -1.82 3.98
CA ILE A 57 14.43 -2.10 3.47
C ILE A 57 15.46 -2.08 4.61
N GLU A 58 15.40 -1.09 5.51
CA GLU A 58 16.29 -1.03 6.67
C GLU A 58 16.17 -2.27 7.56
N ASP A 59 14.94 -2.74 7.81
CA ASP A 59 14.69 -3.91 8.65
C ASP A 59 15.17 -5.22 8.00
N THR A 60 15.44 -5.22 6.68
CA THR A 60 16.11 -6.35 6.00
C THR A 60 17.64 -6.35 6.17
N TRP A 61 18.21 -5.45 6.99
CA TRP A 61 19.66 -5.37 7.22
C TRP A 61 20.07 -5.53 8.71
N PRO A 62 21.05 -6.40 9.05
CA PRO A 62 21.65 -7.41 8.18
C PRO A 62 20.60 -8.47 7.79
N PRO A 63 20.67 -9.02 6.57
CA PRO A 63 19.69 -10.00 6.10
C PRO A 63 19.66 -11.20 7.05
N ALA A 64 18.45 -11.59 7.45
CA ALA A 64 18.20 -12.84 8.19
C ALA A 64 18.62 -14.06 7.36
#